data_AF-A0A3C2E2L6-F1
#
_entry.id   AF-A0A3C2E2L6-F1
#
_cell.length_a   1.000
_cell.length_b   1.000
_cell.length_c   1.000
_cell.angle_alpha   90.00
_cell.angle_beta   90.00
_cell.angle_gamma   90.00
#
_symmetry.space_group_name_H-M   'P 1'
#
loop_
_entity.id
_entity.type
_entity.pdbx_description
1 polymer ?
#
loop_
_entity_poly.entity_id
_entity_poly.type
_entity_poly.pdbx_seq_one_letter_code
_entity_poly.pdbx_strand_id
1 'polypeptide(L)'
;GGGIYLSGGDPVANITGATVTTRGEAPAIWIAPPLGETPGNIVISPVSVSADLLEGQDQDAVFDFGFVNDGVVSAFGLFEGIDSQAVRIEGQRNGSDLFTTTVEGGLLNTGTIRASSYRAIATAIVLGDGAIVALVQNDFQINANSEGPGGTARIIMIEAGAVMPTLRNSGVMLAQATGGGSAISITDRSDTLRLIENTGAISALLRGTDGSVLNGNADQPAEQAVAVAIDLSAATETVTFRQMLGEGQVDNGQVGVRGDIMLGSADDVIDISAGFIRGDLYFGTGADQLLISGSGAVSSSLHDADNDLSIVADGGSLEVLNTSTANIREARFQDGSRLIFRVDTAPENEPLIRASGTVTFETGSRVTASLANLIGEGASYVVLQANSLVIDEALTSLENTDAPYLYASTLTRDTADPNTLVLTLRRKTADELGMHANQAVAYNTAFQTWSDRASLGAAFAALTTAAEFYSAYNQLMPEYSASAIQFAMASNDSALGAVSGRLDAARRSPRN
;
A
#
# COMPACT_ATOMS: atom_id res chain seq x y z
N GLY A 1 2.21 39.88 1.86
CA GLY A 1 1.12 39.57 2.82
C GLY A 1 1.68 39.27 4.20
N GLY A 2 0.81 39.00 5.19
CA GLY A 2 1.21 38.55 6.54
C GLY A 2 1.49 37.04 6.67
N GLY A 3 1.54 36.32 5.53
CA GLY A 3 1.76 34.89 5.46
C GLY A 3 3.22 34.47 5.63
N ILE A 4 3.41 33.15 5.78
CA ILE A 4 4.72 32.51 5.89
C ILE A 4 5.04 31.84 4.55
N TYR A 5 6.13 32.26 3.91
CA TYR A 5 6.63 31.69 2.67
C TYR A 5 8.06 31.19 2.85
N LEU A 6 8.29 29.90 2.61
CA LEU A 6 9.62 29.32 2.52
C LEU A 6 9.91 29.07 1.04
N SER A 7 10.73 29.93 0.44
CA SER A 7 11.01 29.88 -1.00
C SER A 7 11.74 28.61 -1.41
N GLY A 8 11.37 28.04 -2.56
CA GLY A 8 12.12 26.98 -3.22
C GLY A 8 13.47 27.47 -3.75
N GLY A 9 14.36 26.53 -4.06
CA GLY A 9 15.59 26.82 -4.77
C GLY A 9 15.39 26.67 -6.28
N ASP A 10 16.16 27.43 -7.07
CA ASP A 10 16.24 27.26 -8.52
C ASP A 10 17.71 27.06 -8.91
N PRO A 11 18.13 25.83 -9.25
CA PRO A 11 19.51 25.55 -9.64
C PRO A 11 19.89 26.16 -10.99
N VAL A 12 18.92 26.49 -11.86
CA VAL A 12 19.16 27.17 -13.14
C VAL A 12 19.44 28.65 -12.91
N ALA A 13 18.72 29.26 -11.96
CA ALA A 13 18.95 30.65 -11.53
C ALA A 13 19.98 30.81 -10.40
N ASN A 14 20.61 29.72 -9.92
CA ASN A 14 21.49 29.70 -8.74
C ASN A 14 20.83 30.27 -7.44
N ILE A 15 19.52 30.15 -7.32
CA ILE A 15 18.78 30.58 -6.13
C ILE A 15 18.81 29.44 -5.10
N THR A 16 19.35 29.71 -3.91
CA THR A 16 19.32 28.75 -2.80
C THR A 16 17.96 28.81 -2.12
N GLY A 17 17.29 27.66 -2.00
CA GLY A 17 15.99 27.57 -1.33
C GLY A 17 16.09 27.78 0.18
N ALA A 18 15.00 28.25 0.78
CA ALA A 18 14.87 28.38 2.22
C ALA A 18 15.00 27.01 2.89
N THR A 19 15.83 26.93 3.93
CA THR A 19 15.99 25.72 4.74
C THR A 19 15.81 26.07 6.20
N VAL A 20 14.88 25.39 6.87
CA VAL A 20 14.69 25.44 8.32
C VAL A 20 15.07 24.08 8.89
N THR A 21 15.99 24.05 9.86
CA THR A 21 16.47 22.80 10.45
C THR A 21 16.62 22.91 11.95
N THR A 22 16.05 21.94 12.67
CA THR A 22 16.28 21.72 14.11
C THR A 22 16.96 20.37 14.36
N ARG A 23 17.72 20.29 15.45
CA ARG A 23 18.33 19.07 15.97
C ARG A 23 18.03 19.00 17.47
N GLY A 24 17.06 18.18 17.86
CA GLY A 24 16.53 18.10 19.22
C GLY A 24 15.00 17.99 19.24
N GLU A 25 14.43 18.13 20.42
CA GLU A 25 12.98 17.95 20.69
C GLU A 25 12.12 19.14 20.23
N ALA A 26 12.71 20.33 20.15
CA ALA A 26 11.99 21.53 19.74
C ALA A 26 11.56 21.44 18.26
N PRO A 27 10.33 21.89 17.90
CA PRO A 27 9.90 21.90 16.52
C PRO A 27 10.80 22.78 15.63
N ALA A 28 10.98 22.41 14.35
CA ALA A 28 11.75 23.25 13.42
C ALA A 28 11.04 24.58 13.16
N ILE A 29 9.72 24.52 13.03
CA ILE A 29 8.81 25.67 13.00
C ILE A 29 7.75 25.44 14.06
N TRP A 30 7.61 26.41 14.97
CA TRP A 30 6.57 26.43 15.98
C TRP A 30 5.77 27.73 15.86
N ILE A 31 4.46 27.62 15.67
CA ILE A 31 3.55 28.76 15.55
C ILE A 31 2.49 28.63 16.64
N ALA A 32 2.50 29.62 17.55
CA ALA A 32 1.63 29.65 18.71
C ALA A 32 1.44 31.10 19.19
N PRO A 33 0.29 31.47 19.78
CA PRO A 33 0.10 32.79 20.36
C PRO A 33 1.15 33.10 21.44
N PRO A 34 1.60 34.36 21.56
CA PRO A 34 2.54 34.71 22.61
C PRO A 34 1.90 34.55 24.00
N LEU A 35 2.62 33.92 24.92
CA LEU A 35 2.26 33.95 26.34
C LEU A 35 2.71 35.30 26.93
N GLY A 36 1.81 36.02 27.60
CA GLY A 36 2.11 37.33 28.18
C GLY A 36 0.89 38.03 28.81
N GLU A 37 1.06 39.29 29.22
CA GLU A 37 0.00 40.06 29.91
C GLU A 37 -1.22 40.36 29.03
N THR A 38 -1.07 40.35 27.70
CA THR A 38 -2.15 40.51 26.73
C THR A 38 -1.99 39.52 25.56
N PRO A 39 -2.27 38.22 25.77
CA PRO A 39 -2.28 37.25 24.68
C PRO A 39 -3.41 37.59 23.71
N GLY A 40 -3.23 37.24 22.45
CA GLY A 40 -4.23 37.42 21.41
C GLY A 40 -4.13 36.29 20.40
N ASN A 41 -5.24 36.02 19.69
CA ASN A 41 -5.23 35.05 18.61
C ASN A 41 -4.24 35.46 17.53
N ILE A 42 -3.63 34.48 16.88
CA ILE A 42 -2.82 34.67 15.68
C ILE A 42 -3.69 34.37 14.46
N VAL A 43 -3.64 35.25 13.47
CA VAL A 43 -4.18 35.01 12.13
C VAL A 43 -3.04 35.20 11.14
N ILE A 44 -2.69 34.12 10.43
CA ILE A 44 -1.71 34.13 9.35
C ILE A 44 -2.47 34.26 8.03
N SER A 45 -2.40 35.46 7.47
CA SER A 45 -3.08 35.77 6.20
C SER A 45 -2.35 35.19 4.99
N PRO A 46 -3.02 35.07 3.83
CA PRO A 46 -2.43 34.49 2.64
C PRO A 46 -1.08 35.12 2.22
N VAL A 47 -0.21 34.27 1.67
CA VAL A 47 1.11 34.65 1.18
C VAL A 47 0.98 35.52 -0.06
N SER A 48 1.72 36.63 -0.05
CA SER A 48 1.94 37.45 -1.24
C SER A 48 3.40 37.90 -1.22
N VAL A 49 4.12 37.54 -2.28
CA VAL A 49 5.54 37.81 -2.48
C VAL A 49 5.68 38.80 -3.63
N SER A 50 6.37 39.91 -3.38
CA SER A 50 6.60 40.95 -4.40
C SER A 50 7.37 40.38 -5.58
N ALA A 51 6.97 40.76 -6.80
CA ALA A 51 7.71 40.47 -8.03
C ALA A 51 9.19 40.87 -7.92
N ASP A 52 9.48 41.97 -7.21
CA ASP A 52 10.85 42.46 -6.99
C ASP A 52 11.76 41.46 -6.24
N LEU A 53 11.16 40.51 -5.53
CA LEU A 53 11.88 39.46 -4.78
C LEU A 53 11.98 38.14 -5.55
N LEU A 54 11.38 38.05 -6.75
CA LEU A 54 11.30 36.85 -7.56
C LEU A 54 12.00 37.10 -8.90
N GLU A 55 13.09 36.37 -9.14
CA GLU A 55 13.84 36.54 -10.39
C GLU A 55 13.00 36.13 -11.60
N GLY A 56 12.87 37.03 -12.58
CA GLY A 56 12.15 36.77 -13.84
C GLY A 56 10.62 36.83 -13.74
N GLN A 57 10.07 37.34 -12.63
CA GLN A 57 8.63 37.56 -12.50
C GLN A 57 8.28 39.05 -12.65
N ASP A 58 7.29 39.36 -13.50
CA ASP A 58 6.77 40.72 -13.68
C ASP A 58 5.52 41.00 -12.81
N GLN A 59 5.08 40.01 -12.02
CA GLN A 59 3.90 40.08 -11.17
C GLN A 59 4.16 39.39 -9.83
N ASP A 60 3.52 39.90 -8.78
CA ASP A 60 3.57 39.32 -7.44
C ASP A 60 3.06 37.88 -7.47
N ALA A 61 3.74 36.97 -6.76
CA ALA A 61 3.21 35.65 -6.50
C ALA A 61 2.23 35.73 -5.33
N VAL A 62 0.96 35.50 -5.62
CA VAL A 62 -0.11 35.46 -4.63
C VAL A 62 -0.59 34.02 -4.49
N PHE A 63 -0.62 33.53 -3.26
CA PHE A 63 -1.14 32.22 -2.93
C PHE A 63 -2.37 32.39 -2.06
N ASP A 64 -3.33 31.48 -2.18
CA ASP A 64 -4.53 31.46 -1.32
C ASP A 64 -4.24 30.92 0.09
N PHE A 65 -2.99 30.54 0.38
CA PHE A 65 -2.55 29.88 1.62
C PHE A 65 -1.75 30.82 2.51
N GLY A 66 -2.01 30.77 3.82
CA GLY A 66 -1.28 31.52 4.84
C GLY A 66 0.10 30.95 5.14
N PHE A 67 0.28 29.64 4.93
CA PHE A 67 1.58 28.98 5.03
C PHE A 67 1.89 28.27 3.71
N VAL A 68 3.02 28.60 3.08
CA VAL A 68 3.51 27.96 1.86
C VAL A 68 4.95 27.51 2.08
N ASN A 69 5.21 26.22 1.94
CA ASN A 69 6.56 25.65 1.88
C ASN A 69 6.90 25.16 0.48
N ASP A 70 7.78 25.89 -0.19
CA ASP A 70 8.45 25.46 -1.43
C ASP A 70 9.92 25.04 -1.15
N GLY A 71 10.42 25.33 0.05
CA GLY A 71 11.75 25.01 0.52
C GLY A 71 11.84 23.67 1.29
N VAL A 72 12.73 23.63 2.29
CA VAL A 72 12.97 22.42 3.10
C VAL A 72 12.81 22.71 4.59
N VAL A 73 11.91 21.99 5.26
CA VAL A 73 11.77 21.98 6.72
C VAL A 73 12.22 20.62 7.24
N SER A 74 13.17 20.60 8.19
CA SER A 74 13.74 19.36 8.73
C SER A 74 13.84 19.37 10.26
N ALA A 75 13.44 18.27 10.89
CA ALA A 75 13.67 18.02 12.31
C ALA A 75 14.37 16.69 12.56
N PHE A 76 15.40 16.71 13.39
CA PHE A 76 16.24 15.54 13.67
C PHE A 76 16.37 15.27 15.18
N GLY A 77 15.73 14.21 15.66
CA GLY A 77 15.94 13.60 16.97
C GLY A 77 17.12 12.62 16.90
N LEU A 78 18.35 13.18 16.87
CA LEU A 78 19.57 12.42 16.57
C LEU A 78 20.01 11.42 17.66
N PHE A 79 19.50 11.57 18.87
CA PHE A 79 19.85 10.71 20.00
C PHE A 79 18.68 9.81 20.37
N GLU A 80 19.00 8.70 21.03
CA GLU A 80 18.00 7.75 21.51
C GLU A 80 16.96 8.43 22.41
N GLY A 81 15.68 8.17 22.11
CA GLY A 81 14.56 8.66 22.92
C GLY A 81 14.22 10.13 22.70
N ILE A 82 14.86 10.80 21.74
CA ILE A 82 14.59 12.20 21.41
C ILE A 82 13.55 12.29 20.29
N ASP A 83 12.38 12.83 20.64
CA ASP A 83 11.33 13.12 19.68
C ASP A 83 11.77 14.22 18.70
N SER A 84 11.13 14.27 17.54
CA SER A 84 11.36 15.33 16.55
C SER A 84 10.07 15.78 15.91
N GLN A 85 9.93 17.10 15.72
CA GLN A 85 8.75 17.71 15.11
C GLN A 85 9.18 18.72 14.05
N ALA A 86 8.72 18.60 12.80
CA ALA A 86 9.13 19.55 11.77
C ALA A 86 8.30 20.84 11.85
N VAL A 87 6.98 20.74 11.79
CA VAL A 87 6.05 21.87 11.92
C VAL A 87 5.06 21.58 13.05
N ARG A 88 4.96 22.50 14.02
CA ARG A 88 3.91 22.49 15.05
C ARG A 88 3.13 23.80 14.98
N ILE A 89 1.81 23.70 14.83
CA ILE A 89 0.87 24.80 14.88
C ILE A 89 -0.10 24.51 16.01
N GLU A 90 -0.25 25.42 16.96
CA GLU A 90 -1.17 25.23 18.08
C GLU A 90 -1.67 26.57 18.63
N GLY A 91 -2.76 26.51 19.38
CA GLY A 91 -3.16 27.58 20.28
C GLY A 91 -2.31 27.59 21.55
N GLN A 92 -2.58 28.56 22.41
CA GLN A 92 -1.97 28.64 23.74
C GLN A 92 -3.04 29.02 24.76
N ARG A 93 -2.93 28.44 25.96
CA ARG A 93 -3.82 28.77 27.08
C ARG A 93 -3.18 29.82 27.96
N ASN A 94 -3.94 30.85 28.32
CA ASN A 94 -3.61 31.73 29.44
C ASN A 94 -4.73 31.62 30.50
N GLY A 95 -4.51 30.79 31.51
CA GLY A 95 -5.57 30.38 32.42
C GLY A 95 -6.60 29.48 31.73
N SER A 96 -7.88 29.83 31.79
CA SER A 96 -8.97 29.10 31.11
C SER A 96 -9.11 29.44 29.63
N ASP A 97 -8.61 30.59 29.21
CA ASP A 97 -8.84 31.13 27.87
C ASP A 97 -7.87 30.50 26.88
N LEU A 98 -8.42 29.94 25.79
CA LEU A 98 -7.66 29.40 24.67
C LEU A 98 -7.53 30.48 23.59
N PHE A 99 -6.30 30.87 23.30
CA PHE A 99 -5.96 31.72 22.16
C PHE A 99 -5.61 30.82 20.99
N THR A 100 -6.21 31.08 19.83
CA THR A 100 -6.08 30.20 18.66
C THR A 100 -4.99 30.68 17.70
N THR A 101 -4.49 29.76 16.88
CA THR A 101 -3.67 30.06 15.70
C THR A 101 -4.46 29.67 14.46
N THR A 102 -4.83 30.66 13.65
CA THR A 102 -5.53 30.46 12.38
C THR A 102 -4.56 30.65 11.22
N VAL A 103 -4.47 29.66 10.33
CA VAL A 103 -3.77 29.80 9.03
C VAL A 103 -4.84 29.91 7.95
N GLU A 104 -5.06 31.13 7.46
CA GLU A 104 -6.08 31.39 6.43
C GLU A 104 -5.73 30.63 5.16
N GLY A 105 -6.71 29.95 4.56
CA GLY A 105 -6.50 29.08 3.39
C GLY A 105 -5.70 27.79 3.65
N GLY A 106 -5.00 27.68 4.79
CA GLY A 106 -4.32 26.48 5.23
C GLY A 106 -2.81 26.45 4.91
N LEU A 107 -2.27 25.23 4.88
CA LEU A 107 -0.87 24.94 4.62
C LEU A 107 -0.71 24.28 3.25
N LEU A 108 0.12 24.88 2.40
CA LEU A 108 0.57 24.30 1.13
C LEU A 108 2.02 23.86 1.25
N ASN A 109 2.30 22.61 0.86
CA ASN A 109 3.65 22.07 0.74
C ASN A 109 3.94 21.65 -0.70
N THR A 110 4.76 22.42 -1.41
CA THR A 110 5.33 22.04 -2.72
C THR A 110 6.83 21.67 -2.59
N GLY A 111 7.42 21.92 -1.43
CA GLY A 111 8.76 21.52 -1.05
C GLY A 111 8.78 20.27 -0.18
N THR A 112 9.79 20.16 0.69
CA THR A 112 9.95 19.01 1.58
C THR A 112 9.74 19.39 3.04
N ILE A 113 8.88 18.64 3.73
CA ILE A 113 8.81 18.63 5.19
C ILE A 113 9.26 17.26 5.68
N ARG A 114 10.22 17.19 6.62
CA ARG A 114 10.69 15.91 7.15
C ARG A 114 11.02 15.91 8.64
N ALA A 115 10.74 14.80 9.29
CA ALA A 115 11.15 14.51 10.66
C ALA A 115 11.86 13.15 10.73
N SER A 116 12.86 13.03 11.59
CA SER A 116 13.50 11.74 11.87
C SER A 116 13.94 11.58 13.31
N SER A 117 13.74 10.40 13.89
CA SER A 117 14.11 10.06 15.27
C SER A 117 14.82 8.71 15.36
N TYR A 118 15.47 8.45 16.50
CA TYR A 118 15.98 7.12 16.87
C TYR A 118 15.32 6.64 18.17
N ARG A 119 14.54 5.56 18.07
CA ARG A 119 13.77 4.93 19.16
C ARG A 119 12.88 5.94 19.92
N ALA A 120 12.25 6.83 19.17
CA ALA A 120 11.39 7.90 19.66
C ALA A 120 10.35 8.28 18.60
N ILE A 121 9.58 9.35 18.80
CA ILE A 121 8.54 9.79 17.87
C ILE A 121 9.09 10.84 16.90
N ALA A 122 9.01 10.57 15.60
CA ALA A 122 9.25 11.55 14.55
C ALA A 122 7.91 11.98 13.94
N THR A 123 7.52 13.25 14.10
CA THR A 123 6.28 13.78 13.51
C THR A 123 6.56 14.92 12.55
N ALA A 124 6.09 14.83 11.30
CA ALA A 124 6.34 15.89 10.32
C ALA A 124 5.48 17.13 10.58
N ILE A 125 4.16 16.98 10.75
CA ILE A 125 3.22 18.07 11.03
C ILE A 125 2.39 17.73 12.26
N VAL A 126 2.32 18.65 13.21
CA VAL A 126 1.43 18.59 14.35
C VAL A 126 0.51 19.79 14.36
N LEU A 127 -0.79 19.53 14.43
CA LEU A 127 -1.84 20.51 14.70
C LEU A 127 -2.34 20.28 16.13
N GLY A 128 -1.97 21.17 17.04
CA GLY A 128 -2.33 21.11 18.47
C GLY A 128 -3.67 21.77 18.79
N ASP A 129 -4.10 21.66 20.05
CA ASP A 129 -5.31 22.32 20.59
C ASP A 129 -5.36 23.81 20.19
N GLY A 130 -6.45 24.25 19.57
CA GLY A 130 -6.62 25.63 19.12
C GLY A 130 -5.92 26.00 17.80
N ALA A 131 -5.32 25.03 17.08
CA ALA A 131 -4.91 25.22 15.69
C ALA A 131 -6.13 25.18 14.76
N ILE A 132 -6.22 26.16 13.85
CA ILE A 132 -7.26 26.22 12.82
C ILE A 132 -6.58 26.28 11.46
N VAL A 133 -6.53 25.14 10.77
CA VAL A 133 -5.86 24.96 9.47
C VAL A 133 -6.86 24.26 8.54
N ALA A 134 -7.65 25.06 7.82
CA ALA A 134 -8.81 24.55 7.06
C ALA A 134 -8.44 23.51 5.98
N LEU A 135 -7.20 23.56 5.49
CA LEU A 135 -6.67 22.67 4.46
C LEU A 135 -5.19 22.40 4.72
N VAL A 136 -4.79 21.14 4.64
CA VAL A 136 -3.38 20.80 4.38
C VAL A 136 -3.31 20.23 2.96
N GLN A 137 -2.53 20.87 2.10
CA GLN A 137 -2.28 20.45 0.73
C GLN A 137 -0.80 20.07 0.56
N ASN A 138 -0.54 18.84 0.15
CA ASN A 138 0.79 18.34 -0.16
C ASN A 138 0.92 18.01 -1.64
N ASP A 139 1.79 18.73 -2.33
CA ASP A 139 2.07 18.56 -3.75
C ASP A 139 3.47 17.99 -4.04
N PHE A 140 4.28 17.77 -3.00
CA PHE A 140 5.61 17.15 -3.17
C PHE A 140 5.91 16.09 -2.13
N GLN A 141 6.61 16.41 -1.03
CA GLN A 141 7.07 15.39 -0.09
C GLN A 141 6.88 15.79 1.37
N ILE A 142 6.24 14.90 2.13
CA ILE A 142 6.26 14.91 3.58
C ILE A 142 6.74 13.53 4.07
N ASN A 143 7.83 13.51 4.83
CA ASN A 143 8.47 12.27 5.27
C ASN A 143 8.63 12.23 6.80
N ALA A 144 8.38 11.07 7.41
CA ALA A 144 8.74 10.81 8.78
C ALA A 144 9.45 9.46 8.87
N ASN A 145 10.60 9.44 9.54
CA ASN A 145 11.38 8.21 9.72
C ASN A 145 11.69 8.00 11.21
N SER A 146 11.43 6.80 11.71
CA SER A 146 11.85 6.40 13.04
C SER A 146 12.68 5.13 12.95
N GLU A 147 13.87 5.16 13.52
CA GLU A 147 14.78 4.01 13.49
C GLU A 147 14.85 3.33 14.86
N GLY A 148 14.87 2.00 14.85
CA GLY A 148 15.01 1.16 16.03
C GLY A 148 13.70 0.86 16.77
N PRO A 149 13.73 -0.12 17.69
CA PRO A 149 12.54 -0.66 18.33
C PRO A 149 11.84 0.38 19.22
N GLY A 150 10.50 0.34 19.20
CA GLY A 150 9.63 1.21 20.01
C GLY A 150 9.46 2.63 19.48
N GLY A 151 10.16 3.01 18.41
CA GLY A 151 9.98 4.30 17.77
C GLY A 151 8.67 4.40 16.98
N THR A 152 8.25 5.62 16.64
CA THR A 152 7.05 5.87 15.83
C THR A 152 7.30 6.98 14.81
N ALA A 153 7.07 6.70 13.54
CA ALA A 153 7.05 7.72 12.49
C ALA A 153 5.61 8.18 12.22
N ARG A 154 5.37 9.49 12.21
CA ARG A 154 4.07 10.11 11.91
C ARG A 154 4.16 11.25 10.91
N ILE A 155 3.30 11.26 9.89
CA ILE A 155 3.26 12.40 8.93
C ILE A 155 2.45 13.54 9.52
N ILE A 156 1.16 13.32 9.79
CA ILE A 156 0.25 14.34 10.33
C ILE A 156 -0.36 13.83 11.63
N MET A 157 -0.26 14.65 12.68
CA MET A 157 -0.96 14.48 13.95
C MET A 157 -1.95 15.64 14.13
N ILE A 158 -3.24 15.33 14.20
CA ILE A 158 -4.28 16.29 14.56
C ILE A 158 -4.71 16.00 15.99
N GLU A 159 -4.25 16.80 16.94
CA GLU A 159 -4.55 16.65 18.37
C GLU A 159 -5.97 17.15 18.68
N ALA A 160 -6.54 16.68 19.80
CA ALA A 160 -7.85 17.13 20.25
C ALA A 160 -7.91 18.66 20.36
N GLY A 161 -8.99 19.26 19.86
CA GLY A 161 -9.18 20.72 19.85
C GLY A 161 -8.56 21.46 18.66
N ALA A 162 -7.83 20.77 17.78
CA ALA A 162 -7.44 21.29 16.48
C ALA A 162 -8.61 21.21 15.47
N VAL A 163 -8.55 22.01 14.39
CA VAL A 163 -9.53 22.00 13.30
C VAL A 163 -8.80 21.86 11.96
N MET A 164 -8.99 20.73 11.28
CA MET A 164 -8.48 20.47 9.93
C MET A 164 -9.46 19.57 9.14
N PRO A 165 -10.47 20.14 8.47
CA PRO A 165 -11.51 19.36 7.80
C PRO A 165 -11.10 18.72 6.47
N THR A 166 -10.01 19.17 5.85
CA THR A 166 -9.64 18.71 4.51
C THR A 166 -8.14 18.47 4.36
N LEU A 167 -7.79 17.29 3.85
CA LEU A 167 -6.46 16.94 3.38
C LEU A 167 -6.48 16.71 1.87
N ARG A 168 -5.54 17.33 1.16
CA ARG A 168 -5.27 17.04 -0.25
C ARG A 168 -3.83 16.58 -0.41
N ASN A 169 -3.64 15.45 -1.06
CA ASN A 169 -2.32 14.92 -1.35
C ASN A 169 -2.19 14.59 -2.84
N SER A 170 -1.36 15.34 -3.55
CA SER A 170 -0.92 15.00 -4.90
C SER A 170 0.53 14.51 -4.94
N GLY A 171 1.30 14.75 -3.88
CA GLY A 171 2.66 14.26 -3.67
C GLY A 171 2.76 12.94 -2.91
N VAL A 172 3.85 12.78 -2.17
CA VAL A 172 4.17 11.61 -1.34
C VAL A 172 4.10 11.98 0.14
N MET A 173 3.34 11.20 0.90
CA MET A 173 3.40 11.12 2.36
C MET A 173 3.93 9.75 2.76
N LEU A 174 5.11 9.73 3.40
CA LEU A 174 5.78 8.48 3.77
C LEU A 174 6.17 8.47 5.26
N ALA A 175 5.40 7.73 6.07
CA ALA A 175 5.81 7.30 7.40
C ALA A 175 6.58 5.98 7.30
N GLN A 176 7.77 5.93 7.88
CA GLN A 176 8.62 4.74 7.85
C GLN A 176 9.19 4.42 9.23
N ALA A 177 9.03 3.17 9.65
CA ALA A 177 9.73 2.63 10.81
C ALA A 177 10.72 1.55 10.35
N THR A 178 12.00 1.71 10.72
CA THR A 178 13.08 0.81 10.28
C THR A 178 13.72 0.12 11.48
N GLY A 179 13.84 -1.21 11.43
CA GLY A 179 14.44 -2.00 12.51
C GLY A 179 13.56 -2.11 13.78
N GLY A 180 12.24 -2.04 13.60
CA GLY A 180 11.22 -2.09 14.66
C GLY A 180 10.46 -0.76 14.80
N GLY A 181 9.37 -0.78 15.59
CA GLY A 181 8.50 0.40 15.82
C GLY A 181 7.28 0.46 14.90
N SER A 182 6.60 1.60 14.88
CA SER A 182 5.33 1.79 14.14
C SER A 182 5.40 2.95 13.16
N ALA A 183 4.69 2.84 12.05
CA ALA A 183 4.53 3.88 11.04
C ALA A 183 3.06 4.26 10.92
N ILE A 184 2.74 5.54 11.09
CA ILE A 184 1.36 6.02 11.00
C ILE A 184 1.34 7.27 10.13
N SER A 185 0.73 7.28 8.95
CA SER A 185 0.78 8.52 8.13
C SER A 185 -0.11 9.62 8.72
N ILE A 186 -1.41 9.38 8.82
CA ILE A 186 -2.36 10.38 9.31
C ILE A 186 -3.01 9.86 10.60
N THR A 187 -3.08 10.70 11.63
CA THR A 187 -3.85 10.43 12.85
C THR A 187 -4.73 11.64 13.15
N ASP A 188 -6.04 11.42 13.26
CA ASP A 188 -6.99 12.43 13.78
C ASP A 188 -7.56 12.04 15.15
N ARG A 189 -7.27 12.85 16.17
CA ARG A 189 -7.89 12.78 17.50
C ARG A 189 -8.82 13.95 17.79
N SER A 190 -8.97 14.86 16.84
CA SER A 190 -9.82 16.03 16.95
C SER A 190 -11.27 15.76 16.56
N ASP A 191 -11.51 14.69 15.79
CA ASP A 191 -12.79 14.45 15.10
C ASP A 191 -13.16 15.68 14.26
N THR A 192 -12.23 16.14 13.41
CA THR A 192 -12.49 17.27 12.52
C THR A 192 -12.18 17.00 11.07
N LEU A 193 -11.33 16.03 10.74
CA LEU A 193 -11.01 15.66 9.37
C LEU A 193 -12.19 14.94 8.73
N ARG A 194 -12.72 15.46 7.61
CA ARG A 194 -13.90 14.93 6.92
C ARG A 194 -13.61 14.48 5.49
N LEU A 195 -12.65 15.11 4.84
CA LEU A 195 -12.34 14.83 3.45
C LEU A 195 -10.83 14.62 3.27
N ILE A 196 -10.46 13.47 2.71
CA ILE A 196 -9.11 13.19 2.25
C ILE A 196 -9.18 12.92 0.76
N GLU A 197 -8.55 13.76 -0.06
CA GLU A 197 -8.42 13.55 -1.50
C GLU A 197 -6.96 13.21 -1.82
N ASN A 198 -6.72 12.00 -2.33
CA ASN A 198 -5.40 11.53 -2.70
C ASN A 198 -5.31 11.25 -4.21
N THR A 199 -4.41 11.97 -4.88
CA THR A 199 -3.93 11.67 -6.24
C THR A 199 -2.49 11.20 -6.29
N GLY A 200 -1.81 11.17 -5.13
CA GLY A 200 -0.43 10.74 -4.96
C GLY A 200 -0.30 9.47 -4.12
N ALA A 201 0.69 9.43 -3.24
CA ALA A 201 0.95 8.28 -2.38
C ALA A 201 0.82 8.63 -0.89
N ILE A 202 0.07 7.81 -0.14
CA ILE A 202 0.06 7.81 1.34
C ILE A 202 0.58 6.45 1.78
N SER A 203 1.67 6.40 2.54
CA SER A 203 2.33 5.14 2.84
C SER A 203 2.88 5.09 4.27
N ALA A 204 2.39 4.14 5.05
CA ALA A 204 3.01 3.67 6.28
C ALA A 204 3.76 2.37 5.99
N LEU A 205 5.08 2.38 6.14
CA LEU A 205 5.95 1.22 5.82
C LEU A 205 6.78 0.79 7.03
N LEU A 206 6.77 -0.51 7.30
CA LEU A 206 7.73 -1.16 8.19
C LEU A 206 8.86 -1.74 7.37
N ARG A 207 10.10 -1.49 7.80
CA ARG A 207 11.30 -2.03 7.15
C ARG A 207 12.18 -2.82 8.11
N GLY A 208 12.70 -3.93 7.61
CA GLY A 208 13.80 -4.65 8.25
C GLY A 208 15.08 -3.82 8.21
N THR A 209 16.04 -4.14 9.07
CA THR A 209 17.36 -3.48 9.07
C THR A 209 18.15 -3.72 7.77
N ASP A 210 17.78 -4.75 7.01
CA ASP A 210 18.31 -5.08 5.68
C ASP A 210 17.62 -4.28 4.54
N GLY A 211 16.65 -3.41 4.89
CA GLY A 211 15.89 -2.60 3.95
C GLY A 211 14.69 -3.33 3.32
N SER A 212 14.45 -4.61 3.67
CA SER A 212 13.26 -5.34 3.23
C SER A 212 11.98 -4.67 3.72
N VAL A 213 10.92 -4.69 2.91
CA VAL A 213 9.58 -4.26 3.36
C VAL A 213 8.96 -5.43 4.12
N LEU A 214 8.55 -5.18 5.35
CA LEU A 214 7.95 -6.21 6.21
C LEU A 214 6.43 -6.16 6.06
N ASN A 215 5.84 -7.20 5.47
CA ASN A 215 4.41 -7.27 5.15
C ASN A 215 3.58 -7.87 6.29
N GLY A 216 3.80 -7.42 7.53
CA GLY A 216 3.02 -7.83 8.72
C GLY A 216 3.14 -9.30 9.16
N ASN A 217 3.49 -10.22 8.26
CA ASN A 217 3.56 -11.66 8.52
C ASN A 217 4.95 -12.23 8.23
N ALA A 218 5.42 -13.03 9.19
CA ALA A 218 6.54 -13.98 9.19
C ALA A 218 7.99 -13.55 9.57
N ASP A 219 8.37 -12.27 9.60
CA ASP A 219 9.76 -11.87 9.98
C ASP A 219 9.87 -10.60 10.85
N GLN A 220 8.90 -10.34 11.74
CA GLN A 220 8.89 -9.14 12.59
C GLN A 220 9.56 -9.36 13.96
N PRO A 221 10.67 -8.67 14.27
CA PRO A 221 11.09 -8.42 15.65
C PRO A 221 10.27 -7.26 16.25
N ALA A 222 8.99 -7.49 16.59
CA ALA A 222 8.24 -6.81 17.67
C ALA A 222 6.75 -7.18 17.58
N GLU A 223 6.19 -7.75 18.65
CA GLU A 223 4.77 -8.08 18.80
C GLU A 223 3.81 -6.85 18.83
N GLN A 224 4.22 -5.65 18.40
CA GLN A 224 3.42 -4.41 18.50
C GLN A 224 3.65 -3.39 17.36
N ALA A 225 4.38 -3.75 16.29
CA ALA A 225 4.61 -2.84 15.17
C ALA A 225 3.35 -2.72 14.29
N VAL A 226 2.87 -1.49 14.07
CA VAL A 226 1.70 -1.23 13.19
C VAL A 226 2.09 -0.33 12.02
N ALA A 227 1.50 -0.61 10.85
CA ALA A 227 1.60 0.22 9.65
C ALA A 227 0.22 0.76 9.30
N VAL A 228 -0.12 1.94 9.80
CA VAL A 228 -1.44 2.55 9.59
C VAL A 228 -1.30 3.73 8.65
N ALA A 229 -1.87 3.67 7.46
CA ALA A 229 -1.88 4.82 6.56
C ALA A 229 -2.75 5.94 7.13
N ILE A 230 -3.96 5.61 7.58
CA ILE A 230 -4.97 6.57 7.97
C ILE A 230 -5.66 6.06 9.24
N ASP A 231 -5.49 6.76 10.35
CA ASP A 231 -6.17 6.49 11.62
C ASP A 231 -7.15 7.61 11.95
N LEU A 232 -8.43 7.33 11.71
CA LEU A 232 -9.59 8.18 12.00
C LEU A 232 -10.56 7.45 12.94
N SER A 233 -10.07 6.47 13.70
CA SER A 233 -10.88 5.66 14.61
C SER A 233 -11.60 6.45 15.71
N ALA A 234 -11.20 7.71 15.92
CA ALA A 234 -11.86 8.64 16.84
C ALA A 234 -12.99 9.45 16.19
N ALA A 235 -13.22 9.33 14.88
CA ALA A 235 -14.24 10.10 14.18
C ALA A 235 -15.66 9.66 14.57
N THR A 236 -16.53 10.65 14.78
CA THR A 236 -17.95 10.41 15.11
C THR A 236 -18.92 11.00 14.08
N GLU A 237 -18.39 11.65 13.04
CA GLU A 237 -19.15 12.12 11.89
C GLU A 237 -18.51 11.62 10.59
N THR A 238 -19.31 11.57 9.53
CA THR A 238 -18.91 10.98 8.25
C THR A 238 -17.60 11.53 7.69
N VAL A 239 -16.73 10.61 7.32
CA VAL A 239 -15.50 10.81 6.58
C VAL A 239 -15.67 10.29 5.16
N THR A 240 -15.15 11.03 4.18
CA THR A 240 -14.98 10.57 2.82
C THR A 240 -13.50 10.54 2.47
N PHE A 241 -12.98 9.36 2.13
CA PHE A 241 -11.66 9.18 1.53
C PHE A 241 -11.82 8.94 0.03
N ARG A 242 -11.12 9.75 -0.79
CA ARG A 242 -11.08 9.61 -2.25
C ARG A 242 -9.67 9.30 -2.73
N GLN A 243 -9.56 8.22 -3.49
CA GLN A 243 -8.35 7.80 -4.18
C GLN A 243 -8.58 7.88 -5.69
N MET A 244 -7.83 8.75 -6.36
CA MET A 244 -7.98 9.00 -7.79
C MET A 244 -6.60 9.20 -8.45
N LEU A 245 -6.56 9.31 -9.78
CA LEU A 245 -5.36 9.77 -10.48
C LEU A 245 -5.37 11.29 -10.58
N GLY A 246 -4.17 11.87 -10.54
CA GLY A 246 -4.00 13.27 -10.89
C GLY A 246 -4.34 13.50 -12.36
N GLU A 247 -4.72 14.74 -12.70
CA GLU A 247 -5.05 15.10 -14.07
C GLU A 247 -3.88 14.78 -15.03
N GLY A 248 -4.18 14.08 -16.12
CA GLY A 248 -3.19 13.69 -17.14
C GLY A 248 -2.20 12.61 -16.68
N GLN A 249 -2.32 12.06 -15.48
CA GLN A 249 -1.50 10.95 -15.01
C GLN A 249 -1.98 9.61 -15.58
N VAL A 250 -1.04 8.71 -15.83
CA VAL A 250 -1.32 7.31 -16.16
C VAL A 250 -1.04 6.48 -14.92
N ASP A 251 -1.90 5.50 -14.63
CA ASP A 251 -1.66 4.56 -13.54
C ASP A 251 -0.38 3.76 -13.83
N ASN A 252 0.64 4.00 -13.02
CA ASN A 252 1.92 3.30 -13.05
C ASN A 252 2.14 2.43 -11.79
N GLY A 253 1.11 2.23 -10.98
CA GLY A 253 1.17 1.47 -9.73
C GLY A 253 1.91 2.17 -8.58
N GLN A 254 2.17 3.47 -8.67
CA GLN A 254 2.80 4.26 -7.61
C GLN A 254 1.81 5.10 -6.80
N VAL A 255 0.69 5.48 -7.40
CA VAL A 255 -0.40 6.22 -6.77
C VAL A 255 -1.27 5.27 -5.96
N GLY A 256 -1.50 5.58 -4.68
CA GLY A 256 -2.28 4.72 -3.80
C GLY A 256 -1.92 4.82 -2.33
N VAL A 257 -2.53 3.92 -1.55
CA VAL A 257 -2.38 3.82 -0.11
C VAL A 257 -1.72 2.51 0.29
N ARG A 258 -0.69 2.60 1.15
CA ARG A 258 -0.07 1.43 1.81
C ARG A 258 -0.14 1.57 3.32
N GLY A 259 -0.62 0.53 3.98
CA GLY A 259 -0.92 0.51 5.41
C GLY A 259 -2.41 0.57 5.67
N ASP A 260 -2.80 0.26 6.90
CA ASP A 260 -4.20 0.11 7.28
C ASP A 260 -4.95 1.44 7.24
N ILE A 261 -6.25 1.38 6.99
CA ILE A 261 -7.17 2.51 7.08
C ILE A 261 -8.18 2.17 8.17
N MET A 262 -8.29 3.03 9.17
CA MET A 262 -9.21 2.90 10.29
C MET A 262 -10.18 4.08 10.32
N LEU A 263 -11.46 3.79 10.20
CA LEU A 263 -12.56 4.73 10.15
C LEU A 263 -13.35 4.73 11.46
N GLY A 264 -14.32 5.64 11.54
CA GLY A 264 -14.96 6.05 12.78
C GLY A 264 -16.24 5.27 13.08
N SER A 265 -17.19 5.96 13.72
CA SER A 265 -18.49 5.38 14.10
C SER A 265 -19.68 5.93 13.30
N ALA A 266 -19.40 6.67 12.24
CA ALA A 266 -20.39 7.27 11.36
C ALA A 266 -20.45 6.53 10.02
N ASP A 267 -21.42 6.90 9.18
CA ASP A 267 -21.55 6.32 7.84
C ASP A 267 -20.41 6.85 6.93
N ASP A 268 -19.31 6.11 6.85
CA ASP A 268 -18.08 6.54 6.16
C ASP A 268 -18.01 6.00 4.72
N VAL A 269 -17.23 6.70 3.87
CA VAL A 269 -17.11 6.37 2.45
C VAL A 269 -15.65 6.28 2.04
N ILE A 270 -15.26 5.13 1.48
CA ILE A 270 -14.03 4.94 0.72
C ILE A 270 -14.40 4.88 -0.76
N ASP A 271 -13.96 5.86 -1.54
CA ASP A 271 -14.17 5.95 -2.99
C ASP A 271 -12.82 5.90 -3.72
N ILE A 272 -12.58 4.80 -4.44
CA ILE A 272 -11.38 4.60 -5.24
C ILE A 272 -11.73 4.48 -6.72
N SER A 273 -11.30 5.45 -7.52
CA SER A 273 -11.52 5.46 -8.98
C SER A 273 -10.28 5.09 -9.80
N ALA A 274 -9.08 5.19 -9.19
CA ALA A 274 -7.82 4.77 -9.79
C ALA A 274 -6.69 4.67 -8.75
N GLY A 275 -5.60 3.95 -9.06
CA GLY A 275 -4.54 3.63 -8.10
C GLY A 275 -4.90 2.41 -7.24
N PHE A 276 -4.22 2.24 -6.10
CA PHE A 276 -4.45 1.09 -5.23
C PHE A 276 -4.68 1.44 -3.75
N ILE A 277 -5.33 0.55 -3.01
CA ILE A 277 -5.34 0.51 -1.54
C ILE A 277 -4.83 -0.88 -1.11
N ARG A 278 -3.83 -0.89 -0.24
CA ARG A 278 -3.22 -2.11 0.31
C ARG A 278 -2.95 -1.94 1.81
N GLY A 279 -3.42 -2.90 2.60
CA GLY A 279 -3.52 -2.80 4.06
C GLY A 279 -4.95 -3.10 4.47
N ASP A 280 -5.19 -3.39 5.73
CA ASP A 280 -6.53 -3.76 6.22
C ASP A 280 -7.45 -2.53 6.28
N LEU A 281 -8.73 -2.73 5.96
CA LEU A 281 -9.76 -1.71 6.03
C LEU A 281 -10.65 -1.98 7.24
N TYR A 282 -10.64 -1.05 8.20
CA TYR A 282 -11.53 -1.06 9.36
C TYR A 282 -12.53 0.07 9.19
N PHE A 283 -13.78 -0.28 8.90
CA PHE A 283 -14.88 0.67 8.67
C PHE A 283 -15.47 1.20 9.98
N GLY A 284 -15.34 0.45 11.07
CA GLY A 284 -15.82 0.87 12.38
C GLY A 284 -17.29 0.52 12.55
N THR A 285 -18.17 1.49 12.76
CA THR A 285 -19.63 1.28 12.83
C THR A 285 -20.34 2.30 11.98
N GLY A 286 -21.56 2.02 11.56
CA GLY A 286 -22.32 2.91 10.68
C GLY A 286 -22.54 2.26 9.32
N ALA A 287 -23.39 2.89 8.50
CA ALA A 287 -23.73 2.38 7.18
C ALA A 287 -22.63 2.70 6.15
N ASP A 288 -21.51 2.00 6.26
CA ASP A 288 -20.30 2.27 5.51
C ASP A 288 -20.36 1.86 4.04
N GLN A 289 -19.55 2.53 3.21
CA GLN A 289 -19.48 2.28 1.77
C GLN A 289 -18.05 2.13 1.24
N LEU A 290 -17.83 1.06 0.47
CA LEU A 290 -16.66 0.87 -0.36
C LEU A 290 -17.06 0.96 -1.84
N LEU A 291 -16.65 2.03 -2.51
CA LEU A 291 -16.90 2.30 -3.92
C LEU A 291 -15.61 2.13 -4.71
N ILE A 292 -15.61 1.23 -5.69
CA ILE A 292 -14.44 0.90 -6.50
C ILE A 292 -14.80 1.10 -7.96
N SER A 293 -14.22 2.09 -8.62
CA SER A 293 -14.52 2.40 -10.03
C SER A 293 -13.27 2.44 -10.90
N GLY A 294 -13.45 2.45 -12.21
CA GLY A 294 -12.38 2.71 -13.18
C GLY A 294 -11.24 1.70 -13.07
N SER A 295 -10.02 2.20 -12.79
CA SER A 295 -8.83 1.36 -12.58
C SER A 295 -8.49 1.14 -11.11
N GLY A 296 -9.41 1.49 -10.19
CA GLY A 296 -9.23 1.32 -8.76
C GLY A 296 -9.00 -0.14 -8.37
N ALA A 297 -7.97 -0.38 -7.56
CA ALA A 297 -7.62 -1.71 -7.08
C ALA A 297 -7.50 -1.76 -5.55
N VAL A 298 -8.41 -2.47 -4.89
CA VAL A 298 -8.35 -2.72 -3.44
C VAL A 298 -7.84 -4.14 -3.21
N SER A 299 -6.83 -4.31 -2.36
CA SER A 299 -6.36 -5.62 -1.89
C SER A 299 -6.21 -5.54 -0.38
N SER A 300 -7.20 -6.07 0.34
CA SER A 300 -7.40 -5.77 1.75
C SER A 300 -8.21 -6.84 2.50
N SER A 301 -7.97 -6.98 3.81
CA SER A 301 -8.93 -7.61 4.71
C SER A 301 -9.98 -6.57 5.11
N LEU A 302 -11.25 -6.94 5.03
CA LEU A 302 -12.37 -6.08 5.34
C LEU A 302 -12.87 -6.35 6.76
N HIS A 303 -12.96 -5.28 7.56
CA HIS A 303 -13.45 -5.32 8.92
C HIS A 303 -14.51 -4.25 9.12
N ASP A 304 -15.66 -4.66 9.62
CA ASP A 304 -16.76 -3.78 9.94
C ASP A 304 -17.43 -4.31 11.22
N ALA A 305 -17.56 -3.47 12.25
CA ALA A 305 -17.85 -3.91 13.60
C ALA A 305 -19.34 -4.20 13.82
N ASP A 306 -20.23 -3.57 13.05
CA ASP A 306 -21.68 -3.81 13.08
C ASP A 306 -22.22 -4.55 11.84
N ASN A 307 -21.37 -4.80 10.85
CA ASN A 307 -21.63 -5.56 9.62
C ASN A 307 -22.61 -4.86 8.66
N ASP A 308 -22.66 -3.53 8.68
CA ASP A 308 -23.48 -2.67 7.82
C ASP A 308 -22.75 -2.13 6.56
N LEU A 309 -21.60 -2.72 6.18
CA LEU A 309 -20.84 -2.37 4.98
C LEU A 309 -21.55 -2.69 3.65
N SER A 310 -21.59 -1.71 2.75
CA SER A 310 -22.01 -1.86 1.34
C SER A 310 -20.83 -1.74 0.38
N ILE A 311 -20.72 -2.67 -0.57
CA ILE A 311 -19.65 -2.69 -1.58
C ILE A 311 -20.24 -2.47 -2.98
N VAL A 312 -19.70 -1.51 -3.74
CA VAL A 312 -20.05 -1.31 -5.15
C VAL A 312 -18.78 -1.25 -5.99
N ALA A 313 -18.71 -2.09 -7.02
CA ALA A 313 -17.61 -2.07 -7.97
C ALA A 313 -18.10 -1.84 -9.42
N ASP A 314 -17.49 -0.91 -10.14
CA ASP A 314 -17.77 -0.55 -11.54
C ASP A 314 -16.45 -0.45 -12.33
N GLY A 315 -16.05 -1.52 -13.01
CA GLY A 315 -14.74 -1.66 -13.66
C GLY A 315 -13.58 -2.05 -12.74
N GLY A 316 -13.55 -1.53 -11.51
CA GLY A 316 -12.45 -1.74 -10.57
C GLY A 316 -12.33 -3.15 -9.99
N SER A 317 -11.26 -3.42 -9.24
CA SER A 317 -11.01 -4.74 -8.63
C SER A 317 -10.94 -4.72 -7.11
N LEU A 318 -11.55 -5.72 -6.48
CA LEU A 318 -11.47 -6.01 -5.05
C LEU A 318 -10.85 -7.39 -4.86
N GLU A 319 -9.68 -7.45 -4.21
CA GLU A 319 -9.10 -8.66 -3.67
C GLU A 319 -9.34 -8.72 -2.16
N VAL A 320 -10.07 -9.73 -1.73
CA VAL A 320 -10.38 -9.96 -0.32
C VAL A 320 -9.31 -10.86 0.27
N LEU A 321 -8.61 -10.34 1.28
CA LEU A 321 -7.49 -11.01 1.96
C LEU A 321 -7.89 -11.66 3.29
N ASN A 322 -9.15 -11.53 3.70
CA ASN A 322 -9.63 -12.07 4.97
C ASN A 322 -9.34 -13.58 5.08
N THR A 323 -8.82 -13.98 6.24
CA THR A 323 -8.62 -15.39 6.63
C THR A 323 -9.79 -15.94 7.46
N SER A 324 -10.78 -15.11 7.75
CA SER A 324 -12.03 -15.45 8.42
C SER A 324 -13.19 -14.76 7.69
N THR A 325 -14.44 -15.10 8.02
CA THR A 325 -15.60 -14.51 7.34
C THR A 325 -15.65 -12.98 7.51
N ALA A 326 -15.63 -12.26 6.39
CA ALA A 326 -16.02 -10.86 6.32
C ALA A 326 -17.54 -10.77 6.22
N ASN A 327 -18.19 -10.18 7.22
CA ASN A 327 -19.62 -9.93 7.18
C ASN A 327 -19.88 -8.54 6.57
N ILE A 328 -20.84 -8.46 5.66
CA ILE A 328 -21.25 -7.22 4.99
C ILE A 328 -22.78 -7.16 4.91
N ARG A 329 -23.31 -5.98 4.61
CA ARG A 329 -24.73 -5.84 4.26
C ARG A 329 -25.00 -6.29 2.84
N GLU A 330 -24.34 -5.71 1.85
CA GLU A 330 -24.63 -5.98 0.44
C GLU A 330 -23.44 -5.74 -0.47
N ALA A 331 -23.49 -6.30 -1.68
CA ALA A 331 -22.48 -6.03 -2.70
C ALA A 331 -23.07 -6.00 -4.12
N ARG A 332 -22.54 -5.14 -4.97
CA ARG A 332 -22.91 -5.03 -6.39
C ARG A 332 -21.68 -4.86 -7.26
N PHE A 333 -21.47 -5.82 -8.16
CA PHE A 333 -20.36 -5.86 -9.11
C PHE A 333 -20.90 -5.63 -10.52
N GLN A 334 -20.54 -4.50 -11.12
CA GLN A 334 -21.00 -4.04 -12.44
C GLN A 334 -20.04 -4.45 -13.56
N ASP A 335 -20.24 -3.95 -14.77
CA ASP A 335 -19.40 -4.24 -15.93
C ASP A 335 -17.91 -3.95 -15.65
N GLY A 336 -17.04 -4.82 -16.17
CA GLY A 336 -15.58 -4.76 -15.99
C GLY A 336 -15.07 -5.05 -14.58
N SER A 337 -15.92 -5.08 -13.55
CA SER A 337 -15.47 -5.27 -12.16
C SER A 337 -14.91 -6.67 -11.90
N ARG A 338 -13.94 -6.76 -10.98
CA ARG A 338 -13.28 -8.02 -10.59
C ARG A 338 -13.31 -8.25 -9.09
N LEU A 339 -13.89 -9.35 -8.67
CA LEU A 339 -13.78 -9.86 -7.31
C LEU A 339 -12.76 -11.01 -7.26
N ILE A 340 -11.74 -10.88 -6.42
CA ILE A 340 -10.65 -11.84 -6.27
C ILE A 340 -10.69 -12.36 -4.84
N PHE A 341 -10.80 -13.66 -4.68
CA PHE A 341 -10.70 -14.30 -3.37
C PHE A 341 -9.28 -14.81 -3.17
N ARG A 342 -8.56 -14.27 -2.17
CA ARG A 342 -7.28 -14.82 -1.80
C ARG A 342 -7.48 -16.08 -0.98
N VAL A 343 -6.86 -17.15 -1.44
CA VAL A 343 -6.89 -18.47 -0.79
C VAL A 343 -5.50 -18.76 -0.24
N ASP A 344 -5.43 -19.07 1.07
CA ASP A 344 -4.17 -19.29 1.78
C ASP A 344 -4.02 -20.72 2.32
N THR A 345 -5.10 -21.38 2.74
CA THR A 345 -5.04 -22.66 3.46
C THR A 345 -6.06 -23.68 2.95
N ALA A 346 -6.06 -24.89 3.54
CA ALA A 346 -7.06 -25.93 3.29
C ALA A 346 -8.47 -25.41 3.65
N PRO A 347 -9.52 -25.88 2.97
CA PRO A 347 -10.82 -25.23 3.01
C PRO A 347 -11.42 -25.21 4.40
N GLU A 348 -11.85 -24.03 4.83
CA GLU A 348 -12.79 -23.86 5.93
C GLU A 348 -14.22 -23.97 5.37
N ASN A 349 -15.13 -24.59 6.12
CA ASN A 349 -16.53 -24.70 5.71
C ASN A 349 -17.31 -23.38 5.86
N GLU A 350 -16.62 -22.29 6.21
CA GLU A 350 -17.20 -20.96 6.37
C GLU A 350 -16.98 -20.12 5.10
N PRO A 351 -17.95 -19.25 4.74
CA PRO A 351 -17.81 -18.35 3.61
C PRO A 351 -16.75 -17.29 3.89
N LEU A 352 -15.94 -16.94 2.89
CA LEU A 352 -15.03 -15.79 2.98
C LEU A 352 -15.80 -14.46 3.10
N ILE A 353 -16.90 -14.31 2.35
CA ILE A 353 -17.83 -13.18 2.48
C ILE A 353 -19.22 -13.68 2.85
N ARG A 354 -19.81 -13.11 3.89
CA ARG A 354 -21.21 -13.34 4.29
C ARG A 354 -22.00 -12.04 4.19
N ALA A 355 -22.94 -11.97 3.27
CA ALA A 355 -23.82 -10.82 3.09
C ALA A 355 -25.18 -11.06 3.75
N SER A 356 -25.64 -10.14 4.59
CA SER A 356 -26.98 -10.18 5.19
C SER A 356 -28.09 -9.80 4.19
N GLY A 357 -27.73 -9.09 3.13
CA GLY A 357 -28.59 -8.62 2.05
C GLY A 357 -28.32 -9.29 0.70
N THR A 358 -28.45 -8.51 -0.36
CA THR A 358 -28.30 -9.01 -1.74
C THR A 358 -26.87 -8.85 -2.23
N VAL A 359 -26.34 -9.87 -2.89
CA VAL A 359 -25.15 -9.75 -3.73
C VAL A 359 -25.56 -9.89 -5.19
N THR A 360 -25.16 -8.91 -6.01
CA THR A 360 -25.47 -8.87 -7.45
C THR A 360 -24.19 -8.86 -8.27
N PHE A 361 -24.08 -9.78 -9.22
CA PHE A 361 -23.08 -9.80 -10.27
C PHE A 361 -23.76 -9.47 -11.61
N GLU A 362 -23.56 -8.26 -12.11
CA GLU A 362 -24.11 -7.83 -13.39
C GLU A 362 -23.28 -8.36 -14.57
N THR A 363 -23.80 -8.15 -15.77
CA THR A 363 -23.12 -8.51 -17.02
C THR A 363 -21.75 -7.85 -17.10
N GLY A 364 -20.72 -8.65 -17.40
CA GLY A 364 -19.33 -8.18 -17.52
C GLY A 364 -18.51 -8.22 -16.23
N SER A 365 -19.13 -8.44 -15.07
CA SER A 365 -18.41 -8.68 -13.82
C SER A 365 -17.67 -10.04 -13.83
N ARG A 366 -16.58 -10.15 -13.07
CA ARG A 366 -15.74 -11.35 -13.02
C ARG A 366 -15.35 -11.73 -11.60
N VAL A 367 -15.27 -13.03 -11.34
CA VAL A 367 -14.78 -13.64 -10.09
C VAL A 367 -13.57 -14.50 -10.39
N THR A 368 -12.55 -14.43 -9.54
CA THR A 368 -11.36 -15.28 -9.66
C THR A 368 -10.72 -15.57 -8.31
N ALA A 369 -9.68 -16.39 -8.33
CA ALA A 369 -8.87 -16.72 -7.17
C ALA A 369 -7.51 -16.03 -7.27
N SER A 370 -6.94 -15.69 -6.12
CA SER A 370 -5.49 -15.56 -5.97
C SER A 370 -5.02 -16.56 -4.91
N LEU A 371 -3.74 -16.90 -4.92
CA LEU A 371 -3.17 -17.86 -3.99
C LEU A 371 -2.04 -17.21 -3.20
N ALA A 372 -2.07 -17.38 -1.87
CA ALA A 372 -0.93 -17.04 -1.03
C ALA A 372 0.22 -18.04 -1.19
N ASN A 373 -0.12 -19.31 -1.38
CA ASN A 373 0.81 -20.39 -1.67
C ASN A 373 0.17 -21.49 -2.51
N LEU A 374 0.94 -22.50 -2.90
CA LEU A 374 0.42 -23.71 -3.55
C LEU A 374 -0.48 -24.48 -2.57
N ILE A 375 -1.65 -24.90 -3.05
CA ILE A 375 -2.68 -25.62 -2.26
C ILE A 375 -2.71 -27.13 -2.56
N GLY A 376 -1.55 -27.70 -2.89
CA GLY A 376 -1.43 -29.12 -3.25
C GLY A 376 -2.24 -29.46 -4.51
N GLU A 377 -3.04 -30.53 -4.45
CA GLU A 377 -3.89 -30.97 -5.56
C GLU A 377 -5.11 -30.07 -5.80
N GLY A 378 -5.43 -29.16 -4.87
CA GLY A 378 -6.59 -28.28 -4.94
C GLY A 378 -7.63 -28.54 -3.84
N ALA A 379 -8.66 -27.70 -3.81
CA ALA A 379 -9.75 -27.72 -2.83
C ALA A 379 -10.97 -26.90 -3.30
N SER A 380 -12.09 -27.07 -2.60
CA SER A 380 -13.32 -26.29 -2.78
C SER A 380 -13.51 -25.34 -1.62
N TYR A 381 -13.74 -24.07 -1.93
CA TYR A 381 -13.87 -22.98 -0.97
C TYR A 381 -15.26 -22.38 -1.06
N VAL A 382 -15.93 -22.23 0.08
CA VAL A 382 -17.13 -21.39 0.16
C VAL A 382 -16.65 -19.94 0.16
N VAL A 383 -16.84 -19.24 -0.96
CA VAL A 383 -16.27 -17.88 -1.12
C VAL A 383 -17.28 -16.79 -0.79
N LEU A 384 -18.56 -17.06 -1.02
CA LEU A 384 -19.60 -16.07 -0.79
C LEU A 384 -20.90 -16.75 -0.40
N GLN A 385 -21.55 -16.25 0.65
CA GLN A 385 -22.92 -16.57 1.00
C GLN A 385 -23.71 -15.29 1.17
N ALA A 386 -24.89 -15.20 0.56
CA ALA A 386 -25.76 -14.04 0.66
C ALA A 386 -27.18 -14.45 1.06
N ASN A 387 -27.98 -13.50 1.56
CA ASN A 387 -29.42 -13.74 1.72
C ASN A 387 -30.13 -13.85 0.36
N SER A 388 -29.64 -13.12 -0.65
CA SER A 388 -30.06 -13.25 -2.05
C SER A 388 -28.85 -13.11 -2.97
N LEU A 389 -28.66 -14.05 -3.90
CA LEU A 389 -27.57 -14.01 -4.87
C LEU A 389 -28.09 -13.93 -6.31
N VAL A 390 -27.89 -12.77 -6.93
CA VAL A 390 -28.26 -12.48 -8.32
C VAL A 390 -27.01 -12.51 -9.20
N ILE A 391 -27.07 -13.27 -10.30
CA ILE A 391 -26.02 -13.33 -11.31
C ILE A 391 -26.73 -13.20 -12.66
N ASP A 392 -26.45 -12.12 -13.39
CA ASP A 392 -27.18 -11.79 -14.63
C ASP A 392 -26.77 -12.69 -15.81
N GLU A 393 -25.54 -13.20 -15.80
CA GLU A 393 -25.00 -14.11 -16.81
C GLU A 393 -24.93 -15.57 -16.33
N ALA A 394 -24.54 -16.47 -17.23
CA ALA A 394 -24.17 -17.83 -16.83
C ALA A 394 -22.95 -17.79 -15.88
N LEU A 395 -22.90 -18.67 -14.88
CA LEU A 395 -21.76 -18.76 -13.95
C LEU A 395 -20.41 -18.93 -14.66
N THR A 396 -20.38 -19.61 -15.81
CA THR A 396 -19.17 -19.78 -16.61
C THR A 396 -18.64 -18.48 -17.20
N SER A 397 -19.49 -17.47 -17.40
CA SER A 397 -19.08 -16.13 -17.85
C SER A 397 -18.57 -15.28 -16.69
N LEU A 398 -19.10 -15.50 -15.48
CA LEU A 398 -18.65 -14.84 -14.26
C LEU A 398 -17.23 -15.29 -13.88
N GLU A 399 -16.86 -16.53 -14.17
CA GLU A 399 -15.53 -17.04 -13.90
C GLU A 399 -14.45 -16.40 -14.80
N ASN A 400 -13.42 -15.78 -14.18
CA ASN A 400 -12.27 -15.27 -14.91
C ASN A 400 -11.21 -16.36 -15.15
N THR A 401 -10.64 -16.37 -16.36
CA THR A 401 -9.52 -17.25 -16.73
C THR A 401 -8.18 -16.85 -16.13
N ASP A 402 -8.07 -15.68 -15.49
CA ASP A 402 -6.83 -15.16 -14.88
C ASP A 402 -6.47 -15.80 -13.53
N ALA A 403 -7.07 -16.94 -13.18
CA ALA A 403 -6.69 -17.72 -12.01
C ALA A 403 -5.23 -18.20 -12.09
N PRO A 404 -4.57 -18.52 -10.97
CA PRO A 404 -3.22 -19.09 -10.94
C PRO A 404 -3.04 -20.22 -11.97
N TYR A 405 -2.05 -20.07 -12.85
CA TYR A 405 -1.92 -20.85 -14.07
C TYR A 405 -1.88 -22.36 -13.81
N LEU A 406 -1.28 -22.75 -12.69
CA LEU A 406 -1.14 -24.15 -12.24
C LEU A 406 -2.48 -24.81 -11.85
N TYR A 407 -3.54 -24.03 -11.63
CA TYR A 407 -4.82 -24.50 -11.17
C TYR A 407 -5.90 -24.24 -12.23
N ALA A 408 -6.75 -25.24 -12.45
CA ALA A 408 -8.04 -25.05 -13.07
C ALA A 408 -8.99 -24.53 -11.99
N SER A 409 -9.69 -23.45 -12.30
CA SER A 409 -10.76 -22.92 -11.48
C SER A 409 -12.10 -23.43 -12.01
N THR A 410 -13.09 -23.53 -11.13
CA THR A 410 -14.50 -23.69 -11.47
C THR A 410 -15.36 -22.99 -10.43
N LEU A 411 -16.37 -22.25 -10.87
CA LEU A 411 -17.36 -21.61 -9.99
C LEU A 411 -18.71 -22.34 -10.05
N THR A 412 -19.26 -22.69 -8.89
CA THR A 412 -20.56 -23.36 -8.76
C THR A 412 -21.42 -22.74 -7.68
N ARG A 413 -22.74 -22.88 -7.78
CA ARG A 413 -23.63 -22.67 -6.62
C ARG A 413 -23.58 -23.91 -5.72
N ASP A 414 -23.69 -23.70 -4.41
CA ASP A 414 -23.82 -24.81 -3.47
C ASP A 414 -25.10 -25.61 -3.75
N THR A 415 -25.06 -26.91 -3.45
CA THR A 415 -26.16 -27.84 -3.73
C THR A 415 -27.30 -27.75 -2.71
N ALA A 416 -27.02 -27.31 -1.49
CA ALA A 416 -27.99 -27.14 -0.42
C ALA A 416 -28.52 -25.70 -0.35
N ASP A 417 -27.71 -24.71 -0.73
CA ASP A 417 -28.07 -23.29 -0.75
C ASP A 417 -27.74 -22.61 -2.09
N PRO A 418 -28.74 -22.26 -2.93
CA PRO A 418 -28.47 -21.59 -4.19
C PRO A 418 -27.85 -20.20 -4.00
N ASN A 419 -27.95 -19.57 -2.83
CA ASN A 419 -27.36 -18.25 -2.57
C ASN A 419 -25.91 -18.31 -2.06
N THR A 420 -25.29 -19.49 -2.14
CA THR A 420 -23.90 -19.70 -1.79
C THR A 420 -23.07 -20.03 -3.04
N LEU A 421 -21.92 -19.37 -3.19
CA LEU A 421 -20.92 -19.62 -4.23
C LEU A 421 -19.75 -20.43 -3.67
N VAL A 422 -19.39 -21.46 -4.44
CA VAL A 422 -18.27 -22.34 -4.18
C VAL A 422 -17.27 -22.23 -5.33
N LEU A 423 -16.04 -21.89 -4.99
CA LEU A 423 -14.90 -21.85 -5.90
C LEU A 423 -14.08 -23.12 -5.72
N THR A 424 -13.95 -23.91 -6.77
CA THR A 424 -13.12 -25.13 -6.73
C THR A 424 -11.88 -24.94 -7.57
N LEU A 425 -10.72 -25.06 -6.92
CA LEU A 425 -9.41 -25.06 -7.56
C LEU A 425 -8.89 -26.49 -7.62
N ARG A 426 -8.35 -26.89 -8.77
CA ARG A 426 -7.72 -28.21 -8.97
C ARG A 426 -6.41 -28.05 -9.71
N ARG A 427 -5.34 -28.69 -9.25
CA ARG A 427 -4.07 -28.67 -9.98
C ARG A 427 -4.26 -29.24 -11.39
N LYS A 428 -3.77 -28.52 -12.40
CA LYS A 428 -3.74 -29.00 -13.77
C LYS A 428 -2.75 -30.16 -13.90
N THR A 429 -3.11 -31.13 -14.72
CA THR A 429 -2.22 -32.22 -15.13
C THR A 429 -1.16 -31.71 -16.11
N ALA A 430 -0.08 -32.47 -16.29
CA ALA A 430 0.95 -32.14 -17.27
C ALA A 430 0.37 -31.99 -18.70
N ASP A 431 -0.61 -32.83 -19.03
CA ASP A 431 -1.30 -32.79 -20.33
C ASP A 431 -2.15 -31.51 -20.47
N GLU A 432 -2.90 -31.13 -19.44
CA GLU A 432 -3.68 -29.88 -19.41
C GLU A 432 -2.79 -28.62 -19.47
N LEU A 433 -1.56 -28.71 -18.96
CA LEU A 433 -0.55 -27.65 -19.07
C LEU A 433 0.12 -27.61 -20.44
N GLY A 434 -0.08 -28.64 -21.29
CA GLY A 434 0.55 -28.77 -22.60
C GLY A 434 2.04 -29.14 -22.54
N MET A 435 2.47 -29.83 -21.48
CA MET A 435 3.87 -30.19 -21.28
C MET A 435 4.34 -31.26 -22.27
N HIS A 436 5.61 -31.19 -22.67
CA HIS A 436 6.25 -32.28 -23.41
C HIS A 436 6.77 -33.38 -22.47
N ALA A 437 7.09 -34.56 -23.01
CA ALA A 437 7.46 -35.75 -22.23
C ALA A 437 8.52 -35.49 -21.14
N ASN A 438 9.60 -34.78 -21.47
CA ASN A 438 10.67 -34.47 -20.52
C ASN A 438 10.22 -33.54 -19.39
N GLN A 439 9.35 -32.57 -19.68
CA GLN A 439 8.79 -31.66 -18.67
C GLN A 439 7.80 -32.39 -17.76
N ALA A 440 6.94 -33.23 -18.35
CA ALA A 440 5.93 -34.00 -17.63
C ALA A 440 6.55 -34.97 -16.61
N VAL A 441 7.70 -35.59 -16.94
CA VAL A 441 8.43 -36.51 -16.03
C VAL A 441 8.88 -35.82 -14.75
N ALA A 442 9.29 -34.55 -14.82
CA ALA A 442 9.81 -33.80 -13.69
C ALA A 442 8.71 -33.04 -12.90
N TYR A 443 7.53 -32.84 -13.49
CA TYR A 443 6.52 -31.92 -12.97
C TYR A 443 6.08 -32.22 -11.53
N ASN A 444 5.71 -33.48 -11.24
CA ASN A 444 5.23 -33.85 -9.89
C ASN A 444 6.33 -33.64 -8.83
N THR A 445 7.57 -34.02 -9.13
CA THR A 445 8.71 -33.84 -8.23
C THR A 445 9.04 -32.35 -8.02
N ALA A 446 8.99 -31.56 -9.09
CA ALA A 446 9.22 -30.13 -9.03
C ALA A 446 8.13 -29.43 -8.19
N PHE A 447 6.86 -29.80 -8.40
CA PHE A 447 5.75 -29.27 -7.62
C PHE A 447 5.89 -29.51 -6.12
N GLN A 448 6.29 -30.71 -5.70
CA GLN A 448 6.58 -31.00 -4.28
C GLN A 448 7.72 -30.11 -3.76
N THR A 449 8.79 -29.96 -4.55
CA THR A 449 9.94 -29.12 -4.19
C THR A 449 9.55 -27.64 -4.00
N TRP A 450 8.62 -27.13 -4.80
CA TRP A 450 8.09 -25.77 -4.64
C TRP A 450 7.20 -25.66 -3.40
N SER A 451 6.36 -26.66 -3.17
CA SER A 451 5.44 -26.71 -2.02
C SER A 451 6.19 -26.76 -0.68
N ASP A 452 7.34 -27.43 -0.63
CA ASP A 452 8.21 -27.51 0.54
C ASP A 452 8.90 -26.17 0.89
N ARG A 453 8.89 -25.20 -0.02
CA ARG A 453 9.55 -23.90 0.16
C ARG A 453 8.54 -22.77 -0.02
N ALA A 454 8.06 -22.21 1.09
CA ALA A 454 7.00 -21.20 1.09
C ALA A 454 7.21 -20.06 0.08
N SER A 455 8.43 -19.50 -0.01
CA SER A 455 8.73 -18.41 -0.96
C SER A 455 8.69 -18.85 -2.43
N LEU A 456 9.13 -20.08 -2.72
CA LEU A 456 9.10 -20.63 -4.07
C LEU A 456 7.68 -21.03 -4.47
N GLY A 457 6.94 -21.65 -3.55
CA GLY A 457 5.53 -21.97 -3.74
C GLY A 457 4.69 -20.72 -4.01
N ALA A 458 4.86 -19.67 -3.21
CA ALA A 458 4.20 -18.37 -3.43
C ALA A 458 4.56 -17.76 -4.81
N ALA A 459 5.83 -17.84 -5.22
CA ALA A 459 6.26 -17.35 -6.53
C ALA A 459 5.57 -18.09 -7.69
N PHE A 460 5.45 -19.42 -7.62
CA PHE A 460 4.74 -20.21 -8.63
C PHE A 460 3.22 -20.03 -8.56
N ALA A 461 2.67 -19.82 -7.36
CA ALA A 461 1.24 -19.58 -7.15
C ALA A 461 0.77 -18.23 -7.73
N ALA A 462 1.66 -17.24 -7.81
CA ALA A 462 1.38 -15.92 -8.37
C ALA A 462 1.37 -15.88 -9.92
N LEU A 463 1.87 -16.91 -10.60
CA LEU A 463 1.96 -16.93 -12.06
C LEU A 463 0.57 -17.24 -12.66
N THR A 464 0.08 -16.37 -13.55
CA THR A 464 -1.26 -16.49 -14.15
C THR A 464 -1.19 -16.90 -15.62
N THR A 465 -0.01 -16.80 -16.25
CA THR A 465 0.17 -17.14 -17.67
C THR A 465 1.09 -18.35 -17.90
N ALA A 466 0.88 -19.03 -19.03
CA ALA A 466 1.74 -20.12 -19.48
C ALA A 466 3.19 -19.67 -19.69
N ALA A 467 3.38 -18.48 -20.27
CA ALA A 467 4.71 -17.95 -20.59
C ALA A 467 5.54 -17.71 -19.33
N GLU A 468 4.95 -17.08 -18.31
CA GLU A 468 5.61 -16.86 -17.02
C GLU A 468 5.93 -18.19 -16.33
N PHE A 469 4.96 -19.10 -16.28
CA PHE A 469 5.15 -20.43 -15.71
C PHE A 469 6.30 -21.18 -16.38
N TYR A 470 6.31 -21.28 -17.70
CA TYR A 470 7.36 -22.02 -18.41
C TYR A 470 8.73 -21.33 -18.32
N SER A 471 8.77 -20.00 -18.25
CA SER A 471 10.01 -19.26 -17.98
C SER A 471 10.60 -19.65 -16.62
N ALA A 472 9.78 -19.67 -15.56
CA ALA A 472 10.22 -20.06 -14.22
C ALA A 472 10.56 -21.56 -14.13
N TYR A 473 9.72 -22.43 -14.72
CA TYR A 473 9.89 -23.88 -14.71
C TYR A 473 11.20 -24.32 -15.36
N ASN A 474 11.50 -23.78 -16.55
CA ASN A 474 12.67 -24.18 -17.32
C ASN A 474 14.00 -23.72 -16.66
N GLN A 475 14.00 -22.66 -15.85
CA GLN A 475 15.20 -22.23 -15.11
C GLN A 475 15.61 -23.22 -14.02
N LEU A 476 14.65 -24.01 -13.51
CA LEU A 476 14.88 -24.99 -12.45
C LEU A 476 15.18 -26.39 -12.99
N MET A 477 14.99 -26.60 -14.29
CA MET A 477 15.30 -27.86 -14.95
C MET A 477 16.82 -28.00 -15.05
N PRO A 478 17.40 -29.14 -14.62
CA PRO A 478 18.81 -29.41 -14.86
C PRO A 478 19.12 -29.36 -16.35
N GLU A 479 20.12 -28.59 -16.76
CA GLU A 479 20.61 -28.55 -18.13
C GLU A 479 21.31 -29.89 -18.45
N TYR A 480 20.53 -30.90 -18.84
CA TYR A 480 21.05 -32.23 -19.20
C TYR A 480 21.97 -32.23 -20.43
N SER A 481 22.13 -31.09 -21.11
CA SER A 481 23.04 -30.94 -22.26
C SER A 481 24.51 -30.76 -21.83
N ALA A 482 24.81 -30.28 -20.62
CA ALA A 482 26.19 -30.10 -20.16
C ALA A 482 26.90 -31.43 -19.90
N SER A 483 26.22 -32.43 -19.32
CA SER A 483 26.83 -33.74 -19.03
C SER A 483 27.02 -34.61 -20.27
N ALA A 484 26.12 -34.54 -21.26
CA ALA A 484 26.30 -35.24 -22.52
C ALA A 484 27.44 -34.64 -23.36
N ILE A 485 27.60 -33.31 -23.35
CA ILE A 485 28.71 -32.62 -24.02
C ILE A 485 30.03 -32.85 -23.27
N GLN A 486 30.04 -32.81 -21.94
CA GLN A 486 31.21 -33.15 -21.12
C GLN A 486 31.63 -34.62 -21.30
N PHE A 487 30.67 -35.55 -21.40
CA PHE A 487 30.96 -36.96 -21.70
C PHE A 487 31.49 -37.15 -23.13
N ALA A 488 30.93 -36.44 -24.12
CA ALA A 488 31.43 -36.45 -25.50
C ALA A 488 32.84 -35.84 -25.61
N MET A 489 33.10 -34.74 -24.90
CA MET A 489 34.42 -34.11 -24.81
C MET A 489 35.44 -35.02 -24.11
N ALA A 490 35.09 -35.61 -22.96
CA ALA A 490 35.96 -36.55 -22.25
C ALA A 490 36.25 -37.83 -23.07
N SER A 491 35.28 -38.30 -23.85
CA SER A 491 35.47 -39.44 -24.76
C SER A 491 36.39 -39.09 -25.93
N ASN A 492 36.26 -37.87 -26.48
CA ASN A 492 37.14 -37.37 -27.54
C ASN A 492 38.58 -37.16 -27.05
N ASP A 493 38.77 -36.58 -25.87
CA ASP A 493 40.09 -36.39 -25.26
C ASP A 493 40.78 -37.72 -24.92
N SER A 494 40.00 -38.71 -24.46
CA SER A 494 40.50 -40.07 -24.24
C SER A 494 40.95 -40.74 -25.54
N ALA A 495 40.20 -40.54 -26.64
CA ALA A 495 40.56 -41.06 -27.95
C ALA A 495 41.83 -40.38 -28.53
N LEU A 496 41.95 -39.05 -28.39
CA LEU A 496 43.13 -38.30 -28.82
C LEU A 496 44.38 -38.64 -27.98
N GLY A 497 44.22 -38.80 -26.66
CA GLY A 497 45.30 -39.21 -25.76
C GLY A 497 45.83 -40.61 -26.09
N ALA A 498 44.96 -41.56 -26.41
CA ALA A 498 45.35 -42.91 -26.82
C ALA A 498 46.11 -42.94 -28.16
N VAL A 499 45.73 -42.07 -29.12
CA VAL A 499 46.44 -41.93 -30.41
C VAL A 499 47.81 -41.28 -30.20
N SER A 500 47.91 -40.24 -29.36
CA SER A 500 49.19 -39.59 -29.04
C SER A 500 50.15 -40.56 -28.34
N GLY A 501 49.66 -41.35 -27.38
CA GLY A 501 50.46 -42.37 -26.69
C GLY A 501 50.97 -43.47 -27.64
N ARG A 502 50.17 -43.86 -28.64
CA ARG A 502 50.60 -44.80 -29.69
C ARG A 502 51.64 -44.21 -30.63
N LEU A 503 51.53 -42.93 -31.00
CA LEU A 503 52.52 -42.25 -31.84
C LEU A 503 53.85 -42.02 -31.09
N ASP A 504 53.81 -41.71 -29.80
CA ASP A 504 55.01 -41.61 -28.97
C ASP A 504 55.68 -42.97 -28.72
N ALA A 505 54.91 -44.04 -28.52
CA ALA A 505 55.43 -45.40 -28.45
C ALA A 505 56.07 -45.83 -29.79
N ALA A 506 55.47 -45.48 -30.93
CA ALA A 506 56.06 -45.71 -32.25
C ALA A 506 57.35 -44.90 -32.47
N ARG A 507 57.44 -43.67 -31.93
CA ARG A 507 58.65 -42.85 -31.97
C ARG A 507 59.78 -43.36 -31.07
N ARG A 508 59.46 -43.97 -29.92
CA ARG A 508 60.44 -44.49 -28.95
C ARG A 508 60.82 -45.96 -29.19
N SER A 509 60.22 -46.63 -30.18
CA SER A 509 60.64 -47.96 -30.59
C SER A 509 62.05 -47.92 -31.18
N PRO A 510 63.05 -48.63 -30.61
CA PRO A 510 64.39 -48.70 -31.17
C PRO A 510 64.36 -49.34 -32.56
N ARG A 511 65.07 -48.75 -33.53
CA ARG A 511 65.48 -49.46 -34.75
C ARG A 511 66.67 -50.34 -34.36
N ASN A 512 66.52 -51.66 -34.49
CA ASN A 512 67.53 -52.73 -34.41
C ASN A 512 68.86 -52.40 -33.72
#